data_AF-A0AAX1WMM2-F1
#
_entry.id   AF-A0AAX1WMM2-F1
#
_cell.length_a   1.000
_cell.length_b   1.000
_cell.length_c   1.000
_cell.angle_alpha   90.00
_cell.angle_beta   90.00
_cell.angle_gamma   90.00
#
_symmetry.space_group_name_H-M   'P 1'
#
loop_
_entity.id
_entity.type
_entity.pdbx_description
1 polymer ?
#
loop_
_entity_poly.entity_id
_entity_poly.type
_entity_poly.pdbx_seq_one_letter_code
_entity_poly.pdbx_strand_id
1 'polypeptide(L)'
;MDIPTRALKWGIRLFKTVWFLCISILVGRTLGPAERYLDHDVVSSLCDFIYGDVNAETLYDTYTNIDILIVLTLATVIYRLTTLLLNKIRK
;
A
#
# COMPACT_ATOMS: atom_id res chain seq x y z
N MET A 1 39.03 -7.53 -1.07
CA MET A 1 38.55 -7.03 0.25
C MET A 1 37.20 -6.38 -0.03
N ASP A 2 36.12 -7.18 -0.12
CA ASP A 2 34.92 -6.81 -0.92
C ASP A 2 33.64 -6.69 -0.06
N ILE A 3 33.81 -6.71 1.26
CA ILE A 3 32.73 -6.65 2.26
C ILE A 3 32.04 -5.28 2.32
N PRO A 4 32.71 -4.11 2.18
CA PRO A 4 32.04 -2.82 2.41
C PRO A 4 31.02 -2.48 1.31
N THR A 5 31.24 -2.93 0.07
CA THR A 5 30.33 -2.65 -1.06
C THR A 5 29.05 -3.47 -1.02
N ARG A 6 29.09 -4.70 -0.46
CA ARG A 6 27.90 -5.53 -0.25
C ARG A 6 27.02 -4.95 0.86
N ALA A 7 27.60 -4.60 2.01
CA ALA A 7 26.86 -4.05 3.14
C ALA A 7 26.09 -2.76 2.78
N LEU A 8 26.73 -1.85 2.03
CA LEU A 8 26.08 -0.61 1.56
C LEU A 8 24.90 -0.90 0.60
N LYS A 9 25.03 -1.87 -0.31
CA LYS A 9 23.93 -2.28 -1.22
C LYS A 9 22.71 -2.82 -0.44
N TRP A 10 22.95 -3.64 0.58
CA TRP A 10 21.89 -4.14 1.46
C TRP A 10 21.25 -3.01 2.28
N GLY A 11 22.06 -2.07 2.79
CA GLY A 11 21.56 -0.88 3.49
C GLY A 11 20.67 0.00 2.62
N ILE A 12 21.05 0.26 1.37
CA ILE A 12 20.22 1.04 0.43
C ILE A 12 18.91 0.32 0.10
N ARG A 13 18.94 -1.02 -0.04
CA ARG A 13 17.73 -1.82 -0.25
C ARG A 13 16.79 -1.75 0.95
N LEU A 14 17.32 -1.90 2.17
CA LEU A 14 16.54 -1.77 3.39
C LEU A 14 15.94 -0.36 3.51
N PHE A 15 16.72 0.68 3.26
CA PHE A 15 16.23 2.06 3.30
C PHE A 15 15.07 2.27 2.31
N LYS A 16 15.14 1.72 1.10
CA LYS A 16 14.04 1.79 0.12
C LYS A 16 12.78 1.10 0.62
N THR A 17 12.91 -0.07 1.25
CA THR A 17 11.77 -0.80 1.82
C THR A 17 11.15 -0.06 2.98
N VAL A 18 11.96 0.48 3.89
CA VAL A 18 11.49 1.31 5.01
C VAL A 18 10.79 2.56 4.49
N TRP A 19 11.35 3.23 3.48
CA TRP A 19 10.73 4.39 2.85
C TRP A 19 9.35 4.07 2.26
N PHE A 20 9.22 2.93 1.58
CA PHE A 20 7.94 2.47 1.07
C PHE A 20 6.93 2.21 2.19
N LEU A 21 7.34 1.50 3.26
CA LEU A 21 6.50 1.26 4.43
C LEU A 21 6.04 2.56 5.09
N CYS A 22 6.91 3.56 5.23
CA CYS A 22 6.54 4.88 5.76
C CYS A 22 5.46 5.56 4.88
N ILE A 23 5.59 5.49 3.55
CA ILE A 23 4.57 6.02 2.64
C ILE A 23 3.25 5.26 2.82
N SER A 24 3.26 3.94 2.88
CA SER A 24 2.04 3.14 3.08
C SER A 24 1.32 3.50 4.38
N ILE A 25 2.06 3.66 5.49
CA ILE A 25 1.49 4.07 6.78
C ILE A 25 0.88 5.48 6.66
N LEU A 26 1.57 6.41 5.99
CA LEU A 26 1.07 7.77 5.80
C LEU A 26 -0.22 7.77 4.98
N VAL A 27 -0.25 7.02 3.87
CA VAL A 27 -1.41 6.89 2.99
C VAL A 27 -2.61 6.32 3.74
N GLY A 28 -2.43 5.20 4.46
CA GLY A 28 -3.51 4.61 5.28
C GLY A 28 -4.03 5.58 6.34
N ARG A 29 -3.14 6.30 7.02
CA ARG A 29 -3.54 7.34 7.99
C ARG A 29 -4.32 8.49 7.34
N THR A 30 -4.00 8.87 6.11
CA THR A 30 -4.68 9.98 5.41
C THR A 30 -6.05 9.60 4.86
N LEU A 31 -6.22 8.36 4.38
CA LEU A 31 -7.52 7.86 3.89
C LEU A 31 -8.53 7.70 5.04
N GLY A 32 -8.05 7.30 6.21
CA GLY A 32 -8.91 7.01 7.36
C GLY A 32 -9.66 5.69 7.17
N PRO A 33 -10.81 5.51 7.84
CA PRO A 33 -11.55 4.25 7.78
C PRO A 33 -12.04 3.91 6.37
N ALA A 34 -11.99 2.63 6.02
CA ALA A 34 -12.37 2.10 4.72
C ALA A 34 -13.84 2.42 4.37
N GLU A 35 -14.74 2.43 5.36
CA GLU A 35 -16.17 2.72 5.15
C GLU A 35 -16.43 4.15 4.66
N ARG A 36 -15.44 5.03 4.77
CA ARG A 36 -15.57 6.43 4.40
C ARG A 36 -15.45 6.70 2.91
N TYR A 37 -14.79 5.80 2.19
CA TYR A 37 -14.46 5.98 0.77
C TYR A 37 -14.76 4.75 -0.09
N LEU A 38 -15.07 3.60 0.53
CA LEU A 38 -15.59 2.43 -0.15
C LEU A 38 -17.11 2.40 -0.07
N ASP A 39 -17.72 2.29 -1.25
CA ASP A 39 -19.15 2.13 -1.39
C ASP A 39 -19.59 0.74 -0.89
N HIS A 40 -20.60 0.72 -0.03
CA HIS A 40 -21.07 -0.51 0.60
C HIS A 40 -21.63 -1.52 -0.41
N ASP A 41 -22.35 -1.05 -1.44
CA ASP A 41 -22.95 -1.94 -2.44
C ASP A 41 -21.86 -2.60 -3.29
N VAL A 42 -20.79 -1.85 -3.60
CA VAL A 42 -19.62 -2.39 -4.30
C VAL A 42 -18.90 -3.44 -3.46
N VAL A 43 -18.69 -3.16 -2.18
CA VAL A 43 -18.01 -4.10 -1.27
C VAL A 43 -18.86 -5.35 -1.05
N SER A 44 -20.17 -5.20 -0.86
CA SER A 44 -21.11 -6.31 -0.70
C SER A 44 -21.16 -7.20 -1.94
N SER A 45 -21.24 -6.60 -3.13
CA SER A 45 -21.20 -7.34 -4.39
C SER A 45 -19.86 -8.09 -4.58
N LEU A 46 -18.74 -7.48 -4.19
CA LEU A 46 -17.45 -8.16 -4.26
C LEU A 46 -17.35 -9.28 -3.22
N CYS A 47 -17.90 -9.08 -2.02
CA CYS A 47 -17.96 -10.08 -0.97
C CYS A 47 -18.76 -11.30 -1.44
N ASP A 48 -19.95 -11.08 -2.01
CA ASP A 48 -20.77 -12.15 -2.60
C ASP A 48 -20.02 -12.87 -3.73
N PHE A 49 -19.32 -12.12 -4.59
CA PHE A 49 -18.53 -12.70 -5.67
C PHE A 49 -17.37 -13.60 -5.19
N ILE A 50 -16.67 -13.20 -4.11
CA ILE A 50 -15.50 -13.93 -3.61
C ILE A 50 -15.92 -15.10 -2.70
N TYR A 51 -16.88 -14.86 -1.81
CA TYR A 51 -17.22 -15.78 -0.73
C TYR A 51 -18.54 -16.53 -0.95
N GLY A 52 -19.43 -16.02 -1.82
CA GLY A 52 -20.77 -16.59 -2.06
C GLY A 52 -21.72 -16.48 -0.86
N ASP A 53 -21.31 -15.76 0.18
CA ASP A 53 -22.10 -15.49 1.38
C ASP A 53 -21.71 -14.13 1.95
N VAL A 54 -22.71 -13.24 2.03
CA VAL A 54 -22.55 -11.90 2.59
C VAL A 54 -22.99 -11.94 4.04
N ASN A 55 -22.00 -12.09 4.93
CA ASN A 55 -22.19 -12.04 6.36
C ASN A 55 -21.22 -11.01 6.98
N ALA A 56 -21.39 -10.70 8.27
CA ALA A 56 -20.60 -9.64 8.90
C ALA A 56 -19.08 -9.93 8.90
N GLU A 57 -18.67 -11.19 8.95
CA GLU A 57 -17.26 -11.60 8.94
C GLU A 57 -16.65 -11.46 7.55
N THR A 58 -17.28 -12.02 6.52
CA THR A 58 -16.80 -11.96 5.13
C THR A 58 -16.80 -10.54 4.59
N LEU A 59 -17.77 -9.71 5.00
CA LEU A 59 -17.88 -8.32 4.59
C LEU A 59 -16.78 -7.47 5.25
N TYR A 60 -16.45 -7.71 6.53
CA TYR A 60 -15.32 -7.07 7.21
C TYR A 60 -13.98 -7.42 6.57
N ASP A 61 -13.76 -8.70 6.26
CA ASP A 61 -12.56 -9.17 5.56
C ASP A 61 -12.45 -8.52 4.19
N THR A 62 -13.56 -8.41 3.46
CA THR A 62 -13.60 -7.77 2.15
C THR A 62 -13.23 -6.28 2.24
N TYR A 63 -13.81 -5.53 3.18
CA TYR A 63 -13.43 -4.13 3.43
C TYR A 63 -11.93 -3.98 3.72
N THR A 64 -11.41 -4.83 4.61
CA THR A 64 -10.00 -4.77 5.03
C THR A 64 -9.06 -5.10 3.87
N ASN A 65 -9.38 -6.13 3.08
CA ASN A 65 -8.56 -6.53 1.94
C ASN A 65 -8.54 -5.46 0.84
N ILE A 66 -9.69 -4.85 0.54
CA ILE A 66 -9.76 -3.74 -0.42
C ILE A 66 -8.98 -2.53 0.09
N ASP A 67 -9.14 -2.17 1.38
CA ASP A 67 -8.41 -1.05 2.00
C ASP A 67 -6.89 -1.23 1.88
N ILE A 68 -6.38 -2.40 2.25
CA ILE A 68 -4.96 -2.75 2.11
C ILE A 68 -4.51 -2.63 0.65
N LEU A 69 -5.31 -3.14 -0.30
CA LEU A 69 -4.97 -3.09 -1.73
C LEU A 69 -4.91 -1.65 -2.25
N ILE A 70 -5.84 -0.79 -1.83
CA ILE A 70 -5.85 0.63 -2.19
C ILE A 70 -4.65 1.35 -1.59
N VAL A 71 -4.37 1.16 -0.30
CA VAL A 71 -3.22 1.77 0.38
C VAL A 71 -1.91 1.38 -0.31
N LEU A 72 -1.71 0.10 -0.62
CA LEU A 72 -0.50 -0.38 -1.30
C LEU A 72 -0.38 0.17 -2.73
N THR A 73 -1.50 0.26 -3.45
CA THR A 73 -1.52 0.80 -4.81
C THR A 73 -1.14 2.28 -4.81
N LEU A 74 -1.78 3.08 -3.96
CA LEU A 74 -1.49 4.51 -3.81
C LEU A 74 -0.05 4.74 -3.32
N ALA A 75 0.41 3.98 -2.33
CA ALA A 75 1.78 4.05 -1.85
C ALA A 75 2.80 3.77 -2.97
N THR A 76 2.49 2.81 -3.85
CA THR A 76 3.33 2.50 -5.02
C THR A 76 3.40 3.65 -6.01
N VAL A 77 2.26 4.29 -6.32
CA VAL A 77 2.23 5.46 -7.19
C VAL A 77 3.03 6.61 -6.57
N ILE A 78 2.82 6.91 -5.29
CA ILE A 78 3.53 7.99 -4.58
C ILE A 78 5.04 7.69 -4.50
N TYR A 79 5.44 6.45 -4.20
CA TYR A 79 6.84 6.05 -4.21
C TYR A 79 7.49 6.24 -5.59
N ARG A 80 6.79 5.86 -6.67
CA ARG A 80 7.29 6.10 -8.03
C ARG A 80 7.40 7.58 -8.35
N LEU A 81 6.39 8.38 -8.00
CA LEU A 81 6.42 9.83 -8.23
C LEU A 81 7.57 10.51 -7.47
N THR A 82 7.75 10.17 -6.18
CA THR A 82 8.85 10.72 -5.37
C THR A 82 10.22 10.35 -5.94
N THR A 83 10.43 9.10 -6.36
CA THR A 83 11.70 8.70 -6.98
C THR A 83 11.94 9.33 -8.35
N LEU A 84 10.90 9.51 -9.17
CA LEU A 84 10.99 10.25 -10.44
C LEU A 84 11.37 11.73 -10.22
N LEU A 85 10.73 12.39 -9.25
CA LEU A 85 11.02 13.78 -8.91
C LEU A 85 12.46 13.94 -8.41
N LEU A 86 12.91 13.08 -7.50
CA LEU A 86 14.29 13.11 -6.99
C LEU A 86 15.33 12.89 -8.10
N ASN A 87 15.03 11.99 -9.05
CA ASN A 87 15.92 11.76 -10.20
C ASN A 87 15.92 12.93 -11.18
N LYS A 88 14.78 13.64 -11.33
CA LYS A 88 14.69 14.86 -12.15
C LYS A 88 15.46 16.02 -11.53
N ILE A 89 15.44 16.16 -10.21
CA ILE A 89 16.17 17.23 -9.48
C ILE A 89 17.69 16.97 -9.46
N ARG A 90 18.11 15.70 -9.53
CA ARG A 90 19.54 15.32 -9.58
C ARG A 90 20.16 15.42 -10.98
N LYS A 91 19.37 15.62 -12.03
CA LYS A 91 19.84 15.91 -13.40
C LYS A 91 19.86 17.41 -13.62
#